data_AF-A0A7J2IW74-F1
#
_entry.id   AF-A0A7J2IW74-F1
#
_cell.length_a   1.000
_cell.length_b   1.000
_cell.length_c   1.000
_cell.angle_alpha   90.00
_cell.angle_beta   90.00
_cell.angle_gamma   90.00
#
_symmetry.space_group_name_H-M   'P 1'
#
loop_
_entity.id
_entity.type
_entity.pdbx_description
1 polymer ?
#
loop_
_entity_poly.entity_id
_entity_poly.type
_entity_poly.pdbx_seq_one_letter_code
_entity_poly.pdbx_strand_id
1 'polypeptide(L)'
;MGEPMGYIEEEEFLDTLVVDSEGYICGRVASFEIAPDKVMMRLYKEVVEEREVVDLDKLKQELMLRLFGKIDPRLEPKLYQRIRKDLKLPPDSVIGETELVSYARLLALDIPMKVVTTKTKRPVEEPVDLDMVDCMNETPLGKCILLKTPWEAERRGLPLMDFVPYKSTAEIKGMLVIDSDAKIVGHAERILIGKPLGLRIAVETVKEVEEVDFEALYQGLLRYYKKPKKLIKRVAHDLGIRPEMVGKEQIIAWAERLNLPIPKKRETRVMREMTLDIPWTLIKKIGDVIILSRPIEELRMKGMPVAVGPTEEVERREVALPRNRTSQPSQASSSG
;
A
#
# COMPACT_ATOMS: atom_id res chain seq x y z
N MET A 1 -17.47 -10.06 34.16
CA MET A 1 -17.52 -11.51 33.89
C MET A 1 -17.10 -11.67 32.45
N GLY A 2 -15.84 -12.06 32.20
CA GLY A 2 -15.36 -12.27 30.84
C GLY A 2 -16.01 -13.53 30.29
N GLU A 3 -16.53 -13.45 29.06
CA GLU A 3 -16.94 -14.64 28.33
C GLU A 3 -15.75 -15.60 28.23
N PRO A 4 -15.96 -16.92 28.39
CA PRO A 4 -14.88 -17.88 28.19
C PRO A 4 -14.37 -17.73 26.76
N MET A 5 -13.07 -17.46 26.60
CA MET A 5 -12.40 -17.51 25.30
C MET A 5 -12.73 -18.85 24.67
N GLY A 6 -13.50 -18.81 23.57
CA GLY A 6 -13.76 -19.99 22.77
C GLY A 6 -12.44 -20.61 22.31
N TYR A 7 -12.43 -21.93 22.12
CA TYR A 7 -11.31 -22.57 21.44
C TYR A 7 -11.27 -22.05 20.00
N ILE A 8 -10.13 -21.51 19.59
CA ILE A 8 -9.88 -20.98 18.25
C ILE A 8 -8.79 -21.84 17.62
N GLU A 9 -8.93 -22.16 16.33
CA GLU A 9 -7.95 -22.97 15.60
C GLU A 9 -6.64 -22.19 15.41
N GLU A 10 -5.49 -22.88 15.49
CA GLU A 10 -4.16 -22.26 15.34
C GLU A 10 -4.01 -21.48 14.02
N GLU A 11 -4.66 -21.97 12.96
CA GLU A 11 -4.65 -21.39 11.62
C GLU A 11 -5.28 -20.00 11.59
N GLU A 12 -6.26 -19.75 12.47
CA GLU A 12 -6.92 -18.45 12.57
C GLU A 12 -6.00 -17.38 13.18
N PHE A 13 -4.98 -17.77 13.92
CA PHE A 13 -4.02 -16.84 14.51
C PHE A 13 -2.90 -16.46 13.55
N LEU A 14 -2.63 -17.24 12.51
CA LEU A 14 -1.55 -16.96 11.58
C LEU A 14 -1.70 -15.57 10.96
N ASP A 15 -0.56 -14.89 10.77
CA ASP A 15 -0.47 -13.53 10.23
C ASP A 15 -1.11 -12.43 11.09
N THR A 16 -1.61 -12.75 12.29
CA THR A 16 -2.18 -11.78 13.23
C THR A 16 -1.12 -10.79 13.71
N LEU A 17 -1.46 -9.50 13.74
CA LEU A 17 -0.57 -8.45 14.24
C LEU A 17 -0.43 -8.56 15.76
N VAL A 18 0.79 -8.52 16.29
CA VAL A 18 1.05 -8.54 17.73
C VAL A 18 1.69 -7.22 18.14
N VAL A 19 1.06 -6.54 19.11
CA VAL A 19 1.49 -5.25 19.65
C VAL A 19 1.61 -5.36 21.17
N ASP A 20 2.66 -4.79 21.73
CA ASP A 20 2.88 -4.78 23.18
C ASP A 20 2.04 -3.72 23.92
N SER A 21 2.11 -3.72 25.25
CA SER A 21 1.33 -2.79 26.08
C SER A 21 1.71 -1.32 25.88
N GLU A 22 2.86 -1.01 25.27
CA GLU A 22 3.37 0.35 25.01
C GLU A 22 3.10 0.81 23.57
N GLY A 23 2.51 -0.04 22.73
CA GLY A 23 2.18 0.28 21.34
C GLY A 23 3.30 -0.03 20.35
N TYR A 24 4.27 -0.88 20.67
CA TYR A 24 5.30 -1.32 19.73
C TYR A 24 4.94 -2.65 19.07
N ILE A 25 5.24 -2.77 17.77
CA ILE A 25 4.92 -3.98 17.00
C ILE A 25 5.97 -5.06 17.30
N CYS A 26 5.52 -6.14 17.94
CA CYS A 26 6.30 -7.35 18.19
C CYS A 26 6.50 -8.16 16.91
N GLY A 27 5.53 -8.12 16.00
CA GLY A 27 5.56 -8.80 14.71
C GLY A 27 4.20 -9.35 14.30
N ARG A 28 4.21 -10.37 13.46
CA ARG A 28 3.04 -11.15 13.06
C ARG A 28 3.22 -12.61 13.42
N VAL A 29 2.14 -13.29 13.76
CA VAL A 29 2.18 -14.72 14.14
C VAL A 29 2.64 -15.57 12.96
N ALA A 30 3.70 -16.36 13.17
CA ALA A 30 4.26 -17.30 12.23
C ALA A 30 3.77 -18.74 12.48
N SER A 31 3.78 -19.16 13.75
CA SER A 31 3.42 -20.50 14.19
C SER A 31 3.33 -20.55 15.72
N PHE A 32 2.88 -21.69 16.25
CA PHE A 32 2.90 -22.00 17.68
C PHE A 32 3.86 -23.15 17.98
N GLU A 33 4.47 -23.10 19.17
CA GLU A 33 5.22 -24.18 19.77
C GLU A 33 4.53 -24.56 21.08
N ILE A 34 3.88 -25.72 21.08
CA ILE A 34 3.17 -26.24 22.26
C ILE A 34 4.15 -27.07 23.09
N ALA A 35 4.46 -26.58 24.28
CA ALA A 35 5.16 -27.33 25.32
C ALA A 35 4.15 -27.86 26.35
N PRO A 36 4.51 -28.86 27.19
CA PRO A 36 3.59 -29.42 28.18
C PRO A 36 3.03 -28.40 29.19
N ASP A 37 3.78 -27.32 29.45
CA ASP A 37 3.52 -26.32 30.47
C ASP A 37 3.14 -24.94 29.91
N LYS A 38 3.37 -24.70 28.61
CA LYS A 38 3.17 -23.38 27.99
C LYS A 38 3.00 -23.45 26.48
N VAL A 39 2.38 -22.43 25.91
CA VAL A 39 2.24 -22.26 24.46
C VAL A 39 3.02 -21.04 24.04
N MET A 40 4.00 -21.24 23.16
CA MET A 40 4.88 -20.18 22.68
C MET A 40 4.50 -19.76 21.26
N MET A 41 4.28 -18.47 21.05
CA MET A 41 3.95 -17.87 19.76
C MET A 41 5.22 -17.40 19.06
N ARG A 42 5.55 -18.00 17.91
CA ARG A 42 6.64 -17.55 17.05
C ARG A 42 6.18 -16.40 16.19
N LEU A 43 6.97 -15.33 16.14
CA LEU A 43 6.66 -14.13 15.38
C LEU A 43 7.61 -13.93 14.20
N TYR A 44 7.17 -13.14 13.23
CA TYR A 44 8.02 -12.62 12.16
C TYR A 44 7.76 -11.13 11.93
N LYS A 45 8.75 -10.42 11.38
CA LYS A 45 8.61 -9.03 10.93
C LYS A 45 8.90 -8.93 9.44
N GLU A 46 8.18 -8.04 8.76
CA GLU A 46 8.55 -7.65 7.41
C GLU A 46 9.64 -6.59 7.48
N VAL A 47 10.79 -6.88 6.85
CA VAL A 47 11.89 -5.94 6.73
C VAL A 47 12.00 -5.52 5.28
N VAL A 48 12.07 -4.21 5.06
CA VAL A 48 12.35 -3.66 3.72
C VAL A 48 13.85 -3.66 3.53
N GLU A 49 14.33 -4.49 2.62
CA GLU A 49 15.73 -4.53 2.21
C GLU A 49 15.89 -3.79 0.89
N GLU A 50 16.74 -2.76 0.89
CA GLU A 50 17.24 -2.18 -0.35
C GLU A 50 18.30 -3.10 -0.95
N ARG A 51 18.05 -3.57 -2.17
CA ARG A 51 19.03 -4.33 -2.94
C ARG A 51 19.35 -3.57 -4.21
N GLU A 52 20.64 -3.38 -4.46
CA GLU A 52 21.11 -2.95 -5.76
C GLU A 52 21.02 -4.13 -6.72
N VAL A 53 20.13 -4.00 -7.70
CA VAL A 53 19.97 -4.98 -8.79
C VAL A 53 20.30 -4.31 -10.10
N VAL A 54 20.68 -5.10 -11.10
CA VAL A 54 20.98 -4.57 -12.43
C VAL A 54 19.71 -3.94 -13.02
N ASP A 55 19.84 -2.71 -13.51
CA ASP A 55 18.79 -2.04 -14.26
C ASP A 55 18.77 -2.61 -15.70
N LEU A 56 18.09 -3.73 -15.86
CA LEU A 56 18.01 -4.45 -17.14
C LEU A 56 17.49 -3.58 -18.29
N ASP A 57 16.56 -2.67 -18.01
CA ASP A 57 15.97 -1.81 -19.02
C ASP A 57 16.98 -0.78 -19.50
N LYS A 58 17.68 -0.10 -18.58
CA LYS A 58 18.77 0.81 -18.95
C LYS A 58 19.93 0.07 -19.61
N LEU A 59 20.28 -1.13 -19.12
CA LEU A 59 21.36 -1.91 -19.70
C LEU A 59 21.07 -2.28 -21.16
N LYS A 60 19.82 -2.69 -21.47
CA LYS A 60 19.38 -2.93 -22.85
C LYS A 60 19.46 -1.66 -23.69
N GLN A 61 19.02 -0.52 -23.15
CA GLN A 61 19.08 0.75 -23.86
C GLN A 61 20.53 1.15 -24.20
N GLU A 62 21.46 1.01 -23.26
CA GLU A 62 22.87 1.34 -23.45
C GLU A 62 23.52 0.41 -24.49
N LEU A 63 23.20 -0.89 -24.43
CA LEU A 63 23.62 -1.86 -25.43
C LEU A 63 23.06 -1.54 -26.82
N MET A 64 21.80 -1.13 -26.92
CA MET A 64 21.20 -0.72 -28.20
C MET A 64 21.84 0.55 -28.74
N LEU A 65 22.09 1.53 -27.88
CA LEU A 65 22.74 2.78 -28.25
C LEU A 65 24.16 2.50 -28.77
N ARG A 66 24.92 1.64 -28.08
CA ARG A 66 26.27 1.28 -28.48
C ARG A 66 26.34 0.49 -29.78
N LEU A 67 25.42 -0.46 -29.99
CA LEU A 67 25.46 -1.36 -31.15
C LEU A 67 24.74 -0.83 -32.39
N PHE A 68 23.70 -0.02 -32.19
CA PHE A 68 22.79 0.43 -33.25
C PHE A 68 22.66 1.96 -33.33
N GLY A 69 23.26 2.72 -32.41
CA GLY A 69 23.24 4.19 -32.41
C GLY A 69 21.89 4.80 -32.02
N LYS A 70 20.90 3.99 -31.64
CA LYS A 70 19.56 4.43 -31.24
C LYS A 70 18.89 3.43 -30.30
N ILE A 71 17.98 3.95 -29.48
CA ILE A 71 17.13 3.17 -28.58
C ILE A 71 15.78 2.98 -29.28
N ASP A 72 15.47 1.75 -29.69
CA ASP A 72 14.20 1.39 -30.31
C ASP A 72 13.82 -0.04 -29.88
N PRO A 73 12.67 -0.26 -29.21
CA PRO A 73 12.23 -1.59 -28.76
C PRO A 73 12.17 -2.63 -29.90
N ARG A 74 11.97 -2.20 -31.15
CA ARG A 74 11.98 -3.10 -32.31
C ARG A 74 13.35 -3.71 -32.60
N LEU A 75 14.42 -3.19 -32.02
CA LEU A 75 15.78 -3.69 -32.14
C LEU A 75 16.13 -4.75 -31.08
N GLU A 76 15.30 -4.96 -30.07
CA GLU A 76 15.53 -5.95 -29.00
C GLU A 76 15.77 -7.38 -29.53
N PRO A 77 15.01 -7.89 -30.52
CA PRO A 77 15.29 -9.20 -31.10
C PRO A 77 16.66 -9.26 -31.79
N LYS A 78 17.10 -8.17 -32.43
CA LYS A 78 18.41 -8.07 -33.09
C LYS A 78 19.54 -7.99 -32.07
N LEU A 79 19.32 -7.31 -30.94
CA LEU A 79 20.24 -7.30 -29.81
C LEU A 79 20.48 -8.72 -29.31
N TYR A 80 19.42 -9.48 -29.04
CA TYR A 80 19.53 -10.86 -28.56
C TYR A 80 20.22 -11.79 -29.56
N GLN A 81 19.95 -11.65 -30.86
CA GLN A 81 20.67 -12.41 -31.89
C GLN A 81 22.17 -12.12 -31.89
N ARG A 82 22.56 -10.86 -31.67
CA ARG A 82 23.98 -10.46 -31.62
C ARG A 82 24.66 -10.99 -30.36
N ILE A 83 24.00 -10.90 -29.21
CA ILE A 83 24.47 -11.49 -27.94
C ILE A 83 24.70 -12.99 -28.11
N ARG A 84 23.75 -13.73 -28.70
CA ARG A 84 23.90 -15.17 -28.94
C ARG A 84 25.10 -15.49 -29.82
N LYS A 85 25.29 -14.73 -30.90
CA LYS A 85 26.40 -14.92 -31.83
C LYS A 85 27.75 -14.66 -31.16
N ASP A 86 27.87 -13.55 -30.45
CA ASP A 86 29.14 -13.10 -29.87
C ASP A 86 29.52 -13.92 -28.62
N LEU A 87 28.53 -14.32 -27.80
CA LEU A 87 28.71 -15.21 -26.65
C LEU A 87 28.66 -16.71 -27.01
N LYS A 88 28.50 -17.05 -28.30
CA LYS A 88 28.41 -18.43 -28.82
C LYS A 88 27.35 -19.29 -28.11
N LEU A 89 26.18 -18.69 -27.82
CA LEU A 89 25.07 -19.37 -27.15
C LEU A 89 24.21 -20.15 -28.17
N PRO A 90 23.53 -21.24 -27.73
CA PRO A 90 22.58 -21.96 -28.58
C PRO A 90 21.48 -21.04 -29.14
N PRO A 91 20.94 -21.31 -30.34
CA PRO A 91 19.94 -20.45 -31.00
C PRO A 91 18.68 -20.20 -30.16
N ASP A 92 18.27 -21.21 -29.40
CA ASP A 92 17.05 -21.20 -28.58
C ASP A 92 17.31 -20.81 -27.11
N SER A 93 18.54 -20.39 -26.78
CA SER A 93 18.86 -19.92 -25.43
C SER A 93 18.08 -18.64 -25.09
N VAL A 94 17.48 -18.63 -23.90
CA VAL A 94 16.85 -17.45 -23.32
C VAL A 94 17.95 -16.50 -22.88
N ILE A 95 17.89 -15.24 -23.33
CA ILE A 95 18.83 -14.20 -22.91
C ILE A 95 18.28 -13.57 -21.63
N GLY A 96 18.92 -13.87 -20.51
CA GLY A 96 18.61 -13.32 -19.20
C GLY A 96 19.57 -12.21 -18.78
N GLU A 97 19.49 -11.86 -17.49
CA GLU A 97 20.37 -10.88 -16.85
C GLU A 97 21.86 -11.25 -17.02
N THR A 98 22.20 -12.52 -16.79
CA THR A 98 23.58 -13.02 -16.84
C THR A 98 24.22 -12.80 -18.21
N GLU A 99 23.51 -13.08 -19.29
CA GLU A 99 24.01 -12.91 -20.66
C GLU A 99 24.13 -11.44 -21.04
N LEU A 100 23.17 -10.59 -20.63
CA LEU A 100 23.22 -9.14 -20.86
C LEU A 100 24.42 -8.50 -20.14
N VAL A 101 24.63 -8.86 -18.87
CA VAL A 101 25.76 -8.38 -18.06
C VAL A 101 27.08 -8.86 -18.65
N SER A 102 27.17 -10.14 -19.02
CA SER A 102 28.40 -10.71 -19.60
C SER A 102 28.75 -10.02 -20.93
N TYR A 103 27.76 -9.74 -21.76
CA TYR A 103 27.96 -9.04 -23.02
C TYR A 103 28.35 -7.57 -22.82
N ALA A 104 27.73 -6.87 -21.86
CA ALA A 104 28.09 -5.50 -21.52
C ALA A 104 29.53 -5.39 -21.01
N ARG A 105 29.98 -6.35 -20.19
CA ARG A 105 31.39 -6.45 -19.75
C ARG A 105 32.34 -6.68 -20.92
N LEU A 106 31.97 -7.53 -21.88
CA LEU A 106 32.77 -7.76 -23.10
C LEU A 106 32.92 -6.46 -23.92
N LEU A 107 31.90 -5.61 -23.92
CA LEU A 107 31.92 -4.30 -24.57
C LEU A 107 32.51 -3.18 -23.70
N ALA A 108 33.00 -3.50 -22.50
CA ALA A 108 33.49 -2.55 -21.50
C ALA A 108 32.49 -1.41 -21.21
N LEU A 109 31.20 -1.74 -21.15
CA LEU A 109 30.14 -0.81 -20.75
C LEU A 109 29.91 -0.91 -19.25
N ASP A 110 29.62 0.24 -18.63
CA ASP A 110 29.17 0.30 -17.25
C ASP A 110 27.82 -0.40 -17.11
N ILE A 111 27.68 -1.20 -16.04
CA ILE A 111 26.43 -1.92 -15.76
C ILE A 111 25.56 -1.01 -14.89
N PRO A 112 24.46 -0.45 -15.42
CA PRO A 112 23.60 0.41 -14.63
C PRO A 112 22.91 -0.42 -13.54
N MET A 113 22.95 0.09 -12.32
CA MET A 113 22.29 -0.49 -11.16
C MET A 113 21.08 0.35 -10.77
N LYS A 114 20.06 -0.29 -10.20
CA LYS A 114 18.92 0.37 -9.56
C LYS A 114 18.70 -0.21 -8.17
N VAL A 115 18.34 0.64 -7.22
CA VAL A 115 17.93 0.19 -5.89
C VAL A 115 16.48 -0.28 -5.97
N VAL A 116 16.24 -1.53 -5.61
CA VAL A 116 14.91 -2.11 -5.49
C VAL A 116 14.68 -2.48 -4.03
N THR A 117 13.58 -2.00 -3.48
CA THR A 117 13.11 -2.37 -2.14
C THR A 117 12.37 -3.70 -2.21
N THR A 118 12.92 -4.74 -1.59
CA THR A 118 12.26 -6.05 -1.44
C THR A 118 11.79 -6.20 0.00
N LYS A 119 10.54 -6.60 0.20
CA LYS A 119 10.04 -6.98 1.53
C LYS A 119 10.40 -8.44 1.82
N THR A 120 11.14 -8.69 2.89
CA THR A 120 11.49 -10.04 3.34
C THR A 120 10.92 -10.30 4.73
N LYS A 121 10.39 -11.50 4.95
CA LYS A 121 9.92 -11.93 6.28
C LYS A 121 11.13 -12.44 7.07
N ARG A 122 11.43 -11.80 8.21
CA ARG A 122 12.47 -12.23 9.14
C ARG A 122 11.84 -12.75 10.43
N PRO A 123 12.24 -13.94 10.92
CA PRO A 123 11.74 -14.44 12.19
C PRO A 123 12.19 -13.53 13.33
N VAL A 124 11.33 -13.40 14.32
CA VAL A 124 11.68 -12.83 15.62
C VAL A 124 12.32 -13.94 16.44
N GLU A 125 13.52 -13.68 16.97
CA GLU A 125 14.36 -14.69 17.64
C GLU A 125 13.67 -15.31 18.86
N GLU A 126 13.12 -14.46 19.72
CA GLU A 126 12.45 -14.87 20.94
C GLU A 126 10.94 -15.00 20.70
N PRO A 127 10.33 -16.16 21.01
CA PRO A 127 8.89 -16.33 20.95
C PRO A 127 8.21 -15.64 22.15
N VAL A 128 6.93 -15.32 21.98
CA VAL A 128 6.08 -14.71 23.02
C VAL A 128 5.23 -15.78 23.68
N ASP A 129 5.17 -15.80 25.01
CA ASP A 129 4.30 -16.73 25.74
C ASP A 129 2.82 -16.30 25.56
N LEU A 130 1.94 -17.24 25.22
CA LEU A 130 0.52 -16.98 25.02
C LEU A 130 -0.15 -16.40 26.28
N ASP A 131 0.36 -16.70 27.48
CA ASP A 131 -0.17 -16.14 28.74
C ASP A 131 0.00 -14.61 28.84
N MET A 132 0.94 -14.05 28.06
CA MET A 132 1.19 -12.61 27.97
C MET A 132 0.11 -11.87 27.18
N VAL A 133 -0.77 -12.58 26.47
CA VAL A 133 -1.88 -11.98 25.71
C VAL A 133 -2.90 -11.37 26.67
N ASP A 134 -3.23 -10.10 26.45
CA ASP A 134 -4.30 -9.39 27.15
C ASP A 134 -5.64 -9.66 26.47
N CYS A 135 -5.72 -9.30 25.20
CA CYS A 135 -6.91 -9.47 24.38
C CYS A 135 -6.55 -9.64 22.91
N MET A 136 -7.51 -10.17 22.15
CA MET A 136 -7.44 -10.34 20.70
C MET A 136 -8.77 -9.93 20.10
N ASN A 137 -8.72 -9.30 18.93
CA ASN A 137 -9.91 -9.05 18.13
C ASN A 137 -9.64 -9.17 16.64
N GLU A 138 -10.73 -9.25 15.90
CA GLU A 138 -10.75 -9.21 14.46
C GLU A 138 -11.68 -8.10 13.97
N THR A 139 -11.20 -7.37 12.97
CA THR A 139 -11.98 -6.40 12.22
C THR A 139 -11.79 -6.66 10.73
N PRO A 140 -12.59 -6.05 9.85
CA PRO A 140 -12.32 -6.12 8.41
C PRO A 140 -10.92 -5.63 8.01
N LEU A 141 -10.26 -4.80 8.84
CA LEU A 141 -8.89 -4.33 8.61
C LEU A 141 -7.82 -5.36 9.00
N GLY A 142 -8.21 -6.43 9.69
CA GLY A 142 -7.33 -7.52 10.12
C GLY A 142 -7.48 -7.87 11.60
N LYS A 143 -6.66 -8.84 12.01
CA LYS A 143 -6.57 -9.36 13.38
C LYS A 143 -5.45 -8.68 14.16
N CYS A 144 -5.68 -8.43 15.44
CA CYS A 144 -4.66 -7.90 16.33
C CYS A 144 -4.73 -8.58 17.71
N ILE A 145 -3.55 -8.78 18.29
CA ILE A 145 -3.31 -9.23 19.66
C ILE A 145 -2.58 -8.12 20.41
N LEU A 146 -3.11 -7.74 21.58
CA LEU A 146 -2.43 -6.87 22.52
C LEU A 146 -1.81 -7.69 23.65
N LEU A 147 -0.55 -7.42 23.98
CA LEU A 147 0.13 -8.03 25.13
C LEU A 147 -0.08 -7.19 26.39
N LYS A 148 -0.11 -7.87 27.56
CA LYS A 148 -0.19 -7.25 28.89
C LYS A 148 1.08 -6.52 29.28
N THR A 149 2.21 -6.92 28.70
CA THR A 149 3.56 -6.51 29.10
C THR A 149 4.27 -5.76 27.96
N PRO A 150 5.24 -4.89 28.28
CA PRO A 150 5.98 -4.06 27.32
C PRO A 150 7.10 -4.84 26.60
N TRP A 151 6.78 -6.02 26.06
CA TRP A 151 7.75 -7.01 25.60
C TRP A 151 8.71 -6.47 24.53
N GLU A 152 8.18 -5.78 23.51
CA GLU A 152 9.01 -5.25 22.42
C GLU A 152 9.72 -3.97 22.85
N ALA A 153 9.08 -3.12 23.67
CA ALA A 153 9.72 -1.94 24.26
C ALA A 153 10.95 -2.31 25.09
N GLU A 154 10.85 -3.32 25.95
CA GLU A 154 11.94 -3.84 26.77
C GLU A 154 13.07 -4.40 25.89
N ARG A 155 12.71 -5.21 24.88
CA ARG A 155 13.67 -5.77 23.92
C ARG A 155 14.43 -4.70 23.13
N ARG A 156 13.78 -3.57 22.84
CA ARG A 156 14.40 -2.39 22.20
C ARG A 156 15.14 -1.47 23.18
N GLY A 157 15.04 -1.72 24.50
CA GLY A 157 15.62 -0.86 25.53
C GLY A 157 14.98 0.53 25.60
N LEU A 158 13.69 0.64 25.26
CA LEU A 158 12.96 1.90 25.25
C LEU A 158 12.44 2.27 26.65
N PRO A 159 12.39 3.56 27.01
CA PRO A 159 11.89 4.00 28.31
C PRO A 159 10.38 3.80 28.41
N LEU A 160 9.94 3.14 29.48
CA LEU A 160 8.53 2.98 29.81
C LEU A 160 8.03 4.26 30.49
N MET A 161 7.05 4.93 29.88
CA MET A 161 6.52 6.21 30.37
C MET A 161 5.12 6.04 30.93
N ASP A 162 4.84 6.61 32.11
CA ASP A 162 3.49 6.58 32.71
C ASP A 162 2.51 7.56 32.05
N PHE A 163 3.00 8.40 31.13
CA PHE A 163 2.20 9.41 30.42
C PHE A 163 2.40 9.32 28.90
N VAL A 164 1.43 9.84 28.15
CA VAL A 164 1.50 9.91 26.68
C VAL A 164 2.09 11.25 26.25
N PRO A 165 3.32 11.28 25.69
CA PRO A 165 3.95 12.54 25.27
C PRO A 165 3.19 13.15 24.09
N TYR A 166 3.08 14.48 24.06
CA TYR A 166 2.53 15.16 22.89
C TYR A 166 3.42 14.94 21.66
N LYS A 167 2.77 14.67 20.53
CA LYS A 167 3.41 14.49 19.23
C LYS A 167 3.02 15.62 18.29
N SER A 168 3.70 15.74 17.16
CA SER A 168 3.29 16.58 16.04
C SER A 168 2.39 15.81 15.07
N THR A 169 1.66 16.53 14.19
CA THR A 169 0.87 15.88 13.13
C THR A 169 1.74 15.04 12.19
N ALA A 170 2.99 15.46 11.94
CA ALA A 170 3.91 14.70 11.10
C ALA A 170 4.31 13.35 11.71
N GLU A 171 4.45 13.28 13.03
CA GLU A 171 4.81 12.05 13.75
C GLU A 171 3.65 11.05 13.81
N ILE A 172 2.40 11.51 13.92
CA ILE A 172 1.24 10.62 14.10
C ILE A 172 0.50 10.28 12.81
N LYS A 173 0.69 11.06 11.74
CA LYS A 173 -0.06 10.88 10.51
C LYS A 173 0.25 9.53 9.88
N GLY A 174 -0.79 8.74 9.64
CA GLY A 174 -0.69 7.40 9.07
C GLY A 174 -0.30 6.31 10.08
N MET A 175 -0.17 6.63 11.38
CA MET A 175 -0.03 5.60 12.41
C MET A 175 -1.32 4.80 12.53
N LEU A 176 -1.19 3.48 12.64
CA LEU A 176 -2.30 2.58 12.92
C LEU A 176 -2.88 2.90 14.31
N VAL A 177 -4.21 2.91 14.40
CA VAL A 177 -4.93 3.14 15.66
C VAL A 177 -5.66 1.86 16.04
N ILE A 178 -5.43 1.43 17.28
CA ILE A 178 -6.01 0.21 17.87
C ILE A 178 -6.73 0.63 19.15
N ASP A 179 -7.92 0.08 19.39
CA ASP A 179 -8.64 0.35 20.63
C ASP A 179 -8.20 -0.55 21.79
N SER A 180 -8.84 -0.40 22.95
CA SER A 180 -8.49 -1.19 24.15
C SER A 180 -8.82 -2.68 24.03
N ASP A 181 -9.68 -3.06 23.09
CA ASP A 181 -10.16 -4.43 22.91
C ASP A 181 -9.41 -5.14 21.76
N ALA A 182 -8.27 -4.58 21.33
CA ALA A 182 -7.48 -5.02 20.18
C ALA A 182 -8.18 -4.90 18.81
N LYS A 183 -9.20 -4.04 18.66
CA LYS A 183 -9.78 -3.77 17.34
C LYS A 183 -8.93 -2.75 16.59
N ILE A 184 -8.58 -3.09 15.35
CA ILE A 184 -7.95 -2.14 14.43
C ILE A 184 -9.04 -1.13 13.99
N VAL A 185 -8.84 0.15 14.30
CA VAL A 185 -9.82 1.21 14.03
C VAL A 185 -9.60 1.85 12.66
N GLY A 186 -8.34 1.99 12.26
CA GLY A 186 -7.92 2.72 11.07
C GLY A 186 -6.64 3.50 11.35
N HIS A 187 -6.54 4.73 10.83
CA HIS A 187 -5.30 5.50 10.87
C HIS A 187 -5.50 6.91 11.44
N ALA A 188 -4.47 7.41 12.12
CA ALA A 188 -4.44 8.78 12.61
C ALA A 188 -4.19 9.78 11.46
N GLU A 189 -4.98 10.84 11.40
CA GLU A 189 -4.85 11.86 10.34
C GLU A 189 -4.02 13.06 10.77
N ARG A 190 -4.39 13.65 11.91
CA ARG A 190 -3.82 14.90 12.41
C ARG A 190 -4.18 15.16 13.87
N ILE A 191 -3.44 16.10 14.45
CA ILE A 191 -3.72 16.63 15.79
C ILE A 191 -4.65 17.83 15.67
N LEU A 192 -5.55 17.96 16.63
CA LEU A 192 -6.51 19.06 16.75
C LEU A 192 -6.09 19.94 17.92
N ILE A 193 -5.99 21.26 17.68
CA ILE A 193 -5.61 22.21 18.70
C ILE A 193 -6.84 22.56 19.53
N GLY A 194 -6.80 22.23 20.82
CA GLY A 194 -7.86 22.47 21.79
C GLY A 194 -7.34 22.34 23.22
N LYS A 195 -8.22 22.51 24.20
CA LYS A 195 -7.94 22.19 25.61
C LYS A 195 -8.95 21.15 26.10
N PRO A 196 -8.60 19.85 26.15
CA PRO A 196 -7.29 19.26 25.81
C PRO A 196 -7.03 19.22 24.28
N LEU A 197 -5.77 18.95 23.90
CA LEU A 197 -5.41 18.58 22.53
C LEU A 197 -6.28 17.40 22.08
N GLY A 198 -6.57 17.31 20.78
CA GLY A 198 -7.33 16.22 20.20
C GLY A 198 -6.57 15.47 19.12
N LEU A 199 -7.03 14.27 18.78
CA LEU A 199 -6.54 13.44 17.70
C LEU A 199 -7.72 13.14 16.76
N ARG A 200 -7.54 13.37 15.46
CA ARG A 200 -8.48 12.94 14.42
C ARG A 200 -8.06 11.60 13.87
N ILE A 201 -8.99 10.65 13.87
CA ILE A 201 -8.82 9.29 13.39
C ILE A 201 -9.72 9.10 12.17
N ALA A 202 -9.16 8.58 11.08
CA ALA A 202 -9.92 8.03 9.98
C ALA A 202 -10.32 6.60 10.37
N VAL A 203 -11.62 6.43 10.63
CA VAL A 203 -12.17 5.12 10.99
C VAL A 203 -12.47 4.39 9.68
N GLU A 204 -11.85 3.23 9.51
CA GLU A 204 -11.78 2.52 8.23
C GLU A 204 -12.40 1.13 8.33
N THR A 205 -12.80 0.61 7.18
CA THR A 205 -13.31 -0.75 7.03
C THR A 205 -12.91 -1.30 5.66
N VAL A 206 -12.95 -2.62 5.48
CA VAL A 206 -12.77 -3.23 4.16
C VAL A 206 -14.15 -3.60 3.63
N LYS A 207 -14.47 -3.14 2.42
CA LYS A 207 -15.66 -3.61 1.68
C LYS A 207 -15.25 -4.23 0.36
N GLU A 208 -15.95 -5.30 0.00
CA GLU A 208 -15.93 -5.82 -1.35
C GLU A 208 -16.76 -4.91 -2.24
N VAL A 209 -16.11 -4.28 -3.21
CA VAL A 209 -16.78 -3.51 -4.24
C VAL A 209 -16.78 -4.34 -5.52
N GLU A 210 -17.96 -4.59 -6.07
CA GLU A 210 -18.09 -5.16 -7.39
C GLU A 210 -17.85 -4.05 -8.42
N GLU A 211 -16.68 -4.08 -9.06
CA GLU A 211 -16.40 -3.21 -10.20
C GLU A 211 -16.52 -3.98 -11.50
N VAL A 212 -16.92 -3.27 -12.55
CA VAL A 212 -16.89 -3.83 -13.90
C VAL A 212 -15.45 -4.15 -14.28
N ASP A 213 -15.19 -5.42 -14.58
CA ASP A 213 -13.95 -5.84 -15.21
C ASP A 213 -14.00 -5.42 -16.68
N PHE A 214 -13.62 -4.17 -16.91
CA PHE A 214 -13.61 -3.60 -18.24
C PHE A 214 -12.67 -4.34 -19.18
N GLU A 215 -11.54 -4.87 -18.69
CA GLU A 215 -10.61 -5.59 -19.56
C GLU A 215 -11.24 -6.89 -20.04
N ALA A 216 -11.87 -7.66 -19.14
CA ALA A 216 -12.62 -8.85 -19.52
C ALA A 216 -13.80 -8.53 -20.45
N LEU A 217 -14.56 -7.46 -20.16
CA LEU A 217 -15.65 -6.98 -21.03
C LEU A 217 -15.11 -6.65 -22.43
N TYR A 218 -14.06 -5.85 -22.49
CA TYR A 218 -13.47 -5.35 -23.72
C TYR A 218 -12.85 -6.48 -24.55
N GLN A 219 -12.14 -7.42 -23.91
CA GLN A 219 -11.65 -8.65 -24.54
C GLN A 219 -12.79 -9.50 -25.11
N GLY A 220 -13.88 -9.68 -24.34
CA GLY A 220 -15.07 -10.38 -24.78
C GLY A 220 -15.71 -9.75 -26.02
N LEU A 221 -15.86 -8.43 -26.01
CA LEU A 221 -16.36 -7.65 -27.16
C LEU A 221 -15.40 -7.75 -28.36
N LEU A 222 -14.09 -7.67 -28.14
CA LEU A 222 -13.10 -7.78 -29.20
C LEU A 222 -13.04 -9.17 -29.83
N ARG A 223 -13.34 -10.25 -29.10
CA ARG A 223 -13.47 -11.59 -29.70
C ARG A 223 -14.57 -11.62 -30.76
N TYR A 224 -15.69 -10.93 -30.51
CA TYR A 224 -16.79 -10.84 -31.46
C TYR A 224 -16.49 -9.87 -32.62
N TYR A 225 -16.04 -8.64 -32.31
CA TYR A 225 -15.84 -7.60 -33.32
C TYR A 225 -14.49 -7.67 -34.05
N LYS A 226 -13.54 -8.48 -33.56
CA LYS A 226 -12.18 -8.76 -34.06
C LYS A 226 -11.23 -7.56 -34.13
N LYS A 227 -11.74 -6.34 -34.28
CA LYS A 227 -10.96 -5.10 -34.43
C LYS A 227 -11.56 -3.98 -33.55
N PRO A 228 -10.75 -3.26 -32.75
CA PRO A 228 -11.19 -2.14 -31.91
C PRO A 228 -11.99 -1.08 -32.66
N LYS A 229 -11.55 -0.70 -33.86
CA LYS A 229 -12.22 0.31 -34.69
C LYS A 229 -13.67 -0.03 -35.06
N LYS A 230 -14.01 -1.32 -35.18
CA LYS A 230 -15.38 -1.76 -35.50
C LYS A 230 -16.29 -1.66 -34.28
N LEU A 231 -15.80 -2.07 -33.12
CA LEU A 231 -16.49 -1.93 -31.85
C LEU A 231 -16.79 -0.46 -31.56
N ILE A 232 -15.78 0.42 -31.63
CA ILE A 232 -15.93 1.86 -31.38
C ILE A 232 -16.98 2.48 -32.31
N LYS A 233 -16.95 2.17 -33.61
CA LYS A 233 -17.95 2.67 -34.56
C LYS A 233 -19.36 2.20 -34.23
N ARG A 234 -19.52 0.96 -33.76
CA ARG A 234 -20.82 0.40 -33.39
C ARG A 234 -21.37 1.06 -32.12
N VAL A 235 -20.53 1.18 -31.09
CA VAL A 235 -20.87 1.86 -29.83
C VAL A 235 -21.26 3.32 -30.09
N ALA A 236 -20.47 4.03 -30.90
CA ALA A 236 -20.71 5.41 -31.29
C ALA A 236 -22.07 5.58 -32.01
N HIS A 237 -22.36 4.71 -32.96
CA HIS A 237 -23.64 4.70 -33.69
C HIS A 237 -24.83 4.45 -32.78
N ASP A 238 -24.75 3.44 -31.91
CA ASP A 238 -25.88 3.03 -31.05
C ASP A 238 -26.13 4.01 -29.89
N LEU A 239 -25.10 4.73 -29.44
CA LEU A 239 -25.20 5.80 -28.45
C LEU A 239 -25.44 7.19 -29.05
N GLY A 240 -25.38 7.34 -30.38
CA GLY A 240 -25.54 8.63 -31.07
C GLY A 240 -24.41 9.63 -30.79
N ILE A 241 -23.20 9.15 -30.46
CA ILE A 241 -22.02 9.98 -30.15
C ILE A 241 -20.95 9.86 -31.24
N ARG A 242 -19.98 10.78 -31.22
CA ARG A 242 -18.83 10.72 -32.13
C ARG A 242 -17.86 9.60 -31.71
N PRO A 243 -17.22 8.87 -32.65
CA PRO A 243 -16.29 7.78 -32.35
C PRO A 243 -15.14 8.15 -31.40
N GLU A 244 -14.70 9.40 -31.43
CA GLU A 244 -13.62 9.93 -30.60
C GLU A 244 -14.04 10.10 -29.14
N MET A 245 -15.34 10.11 -28.85
CA MET A 245 -15.91 10.25 -27.51
C MET A 245 -16.20 8.89 -26.84
N VAL A 246 -15.92 7.78 -27.53
CA VAL A 246 -16.12 6.44 -26.98
C VAL A 246 -14.97 6.10 -26.02
N GLY A 247 -15.23 6.29 -24.73
CA GLY A 247 -14.36 5.88 -23.64
C GLY A 247 -14.86 4.61 -22.92
N LYS A 248 -14.20 4.30 -21.80
CA LYS A 248 -14.51 3.16 -20.92
C LYS A 248 -15.98 3.17 -20.48
N GLU A 249 -16.44 4.30 -19.97
CA GLU A 249 -17.79 4.50 -19.44
C GLU A 249 -18.86 4.29 -20.52
N GLN A 250 -18.60 4.76 -21.74
CA GLN A 250 -19.55 4.68 -22.85
C GLN A 250 -19.68 3.25 -23.36
N ILE A 251 -18.58 2.48 -23.38
CA ILE A 251 -18.62 1.06 -23.73
C ILE A 251 -19.40 0.25 -22.67
N ILE A 252 -19.20 0.55 -21.39
CA ILE A 252 -19.93 -0.09 -20.29
C ILE A 252 -21.42 0.24 -20.39
N ALA A 253 -21.78 1.52 -20.49
CA ALA A 253 -23.17 1.96 -20.61
C ALA A 253 -23.87 1.38 -21.86
N TRP A 254 -23.14 1.25 -22.98
CA TRP A 254 -23.65 0.58 -24.18
C TRP A 254 -23.89 -0.92 -23.95
N ALA A 255 -22.96 -1.61 -23.28
CA ALA A 255 -23.12 -3.02 -22.94
C ALA A 255 -24.29 -3.25 -21.97
N GLU A 256 -24.49 -2.36 -20.99
CA GLU A 256 -25.64 -2.37 -20.08
C GLU A 256 -26.96 -2.19 -20.83
N ARG A 257 -27.02 -1.19 -21.71
CA ARG A 257 -28.20 -0.89 -22.53
C ARG A 257 -28.60 -2.05 -23.44
N LEU A 258 -27.65 -2.88 -23.85
CA LEU A 258 -27.88 -4.07 -24.67
C LEU A 258 -28.05 -5.36 -23.84
N ASN A 259 -28.12 -5.26 -22.51
CA ASN A 259 -28.20 -6.40 -21.59
C ASN A 259 -27.10 -7.45 -21.84
N LEU A 260 -25.91 -7.01 -22.25
CA LEU A 260 -24.77 -7.91 -22.40
C LEU A 260 -24.27 -8.38 -21.03
N PRO A 261 -23.72 -9.59 -20.93
CA PRO A 261 -23.09 -10.04 -19.70
C PRO A 261 -21.86 -9.17 -19.41
N ILE A 262 -21.91 -8.42 -18.32
CA ILE A 262 -20.82 -7.55 -17.88
C ILE A 262 -20.01 -8.31 -16.83
N PRO A 263 -18.76 -8.70 -17.14
CA PRO A 263 -17.89 -9.33 -16.16
C PRO A 263 -17.66 -8.35 -15.01
N LYS A 264 -17.83 -8.83 -13.80
CA LYS A 264 -17.55 -8.09 -12.58
C LYS A 264 -16.34 -8.71 -11.91
N LYS A 265 -15.43 -7.87 -11.45
CA LYS A 265 -14.36 -8.25 -10.53
C LYS A 265 -14.71 -7.76 -9.14
N ARG A 266 -14.48 -8.61 -8.14
CA ARG A 266 -14.57 -8.23 -6.75
C ARG A 266 -13.22 -7.66 -6.35
N GLU A 267 -13.21 -6.40 -5.93
CA GLU A 267 -12.04 -5.78 -5.33
C GLU A 267 -12.35 -5.45 -3.88
N THR A 268 -11.50 -5.91 -2.96
CA THR A 268 -11.50 -5.44 -1.59
C THR A 268 -10.84 -4.08 -1.53
N ARG A 269 -11.55 -3.08 -0.99
CA ARG A 269 -11.01 -1.73 -0.78
C ARG A 269 -11.17 -1.32 0.66
N VAL A 270 -10.11 -0.75 1.21
CA VAL A 270 -10.18 -0.01 2.47
C VAL A 270 -10.95 1.28 2.20
N MET A 271 -12.05 1.47 2.91
CA MET A 271 -12.89 2.64 2.81
C MET A 271 -12.96 3.33 4.16
N ARG A 272 -12.90 4.65 4.13
CA ARG A 272 -13.17 5.48 5.29
C ARG A 272 -14.67 5.47 5.58
N GLU A 273 -15.06 4.93 6.73
CA GLU A 273 -16.45 4.98 7.19
C GLU A 273 -16.80 6.36 7.73
N MET A 274 -15.92 6.91 8.56
CA MET A 274 -16.15 8.20 9.23
C MET A 274 -14.85 8.85 9.71
N THR A 275 -15.00 10.04 10.29
CA THR A 275 -13.98 10.65 11.14
C THR A 275 -14.39 10.56 12.59
N LEU A 276 -13.42 10.30 13.45
CA LEU A 276 -13.60 10.37 14.88
C LEU A 276 -12.55 11.30 15.49
N ASP A 277 -13.02 12.33 16.17
CA ASP A 277 -12.17 13.26 16.91
C ASP A 277 -12.24 12.89 18.40
N ILE A 278 -11.08 12.59 18.99
CA ILE A 278 -10.97 12.23 20.41
C ILE A 278 -10.05 13.18 21.17
N PRO A 279 -10.32 13.46 22.46
CA PRO A 279 -9.34 14.07 23.35
C PRO A 279 -8.06 13.25 23.46
N TRP A 280 -6.90 13.92 23.57
CA TRP A 280 -5.59 13.29 23.80
C TRP A 280 -5.56 12.44 25.08
N THR A 281 -6.38 12.80 26.06
CA THR A 281 -6.56 12.05 27.32
C THR A 281 -7.17 10.67 27.14
N LEU A 282 -7.71 10.36 25.95
CA LEU A 282 -8.24 9.03 25.64
C LEU A 282 -7.22 8.12 24.94
N ILE A 283 -5.99 8.59 24.73
CA ILE A 283 -4.89 7.77 24.24
C ILE A 283 -4.24 7.07 25.45
N LYS A 284 -4.11 5.73 25.38
CA LYS A 284 -3.44 4.92 26.40
C LYS A 284 -1.92 4.98 26.23
N LYS A 285 -1.43 4.70 25.02
CA LYS A 285 0.01 4.67 24.67
C LYS A 285 0.24 5.01 23.20
N ILE A 286 1.47 5.44 22.88
CA ILE A 286 1.93 5.74 21.51
C ILE A 286 3.33 5.13 21.34
N GLY A 287 3.43 4.10 20.50
CA GLY A 287 4.69 3.48 20.08
C GLY A 287 4.83 3.51 18.56
N ASP A 288 4.91 2.34 17.93
CA ASP A 288 4.75 2.17 16.48
C ASP A 288 3.27 2.36 16.05
N VAL A 289 2.33 2.10 16.98
CA VAL A 289 0.89 2.30 16.83
C VAL A 289 0.33 3.16 17.96
N ILE A 290 -0.89 3.66 17.79
CA ILE A 290 -1.62 4.42 18.83
C ILE A 290 -2.64 3.48 19.47
N ILE A 291 -2.55 3.27 20.79
CA ILE A 291 -3.51 2.48 21.56
C ILE A 291 -4.49 3.42 22.26
N LEU A 292 -5.79 3.23 22.07
CA LEU A 292 -6.84 3.98 22.77
C LEU A 292 -7.12 3.36 24.14
N SER A 293 -7.57 4.20 25.06
CA SER A 293 -7.92 3.79 26.43
C SER A 293 -9.30 3.15 26.56
N ARG A 294 -10.10 3.16 25.49
CA ARG A 294 -11.48 2.66 25.48
C ARG A 294 -11.82 2.00 24.15
N PRO A 295 -12.85 1.12 24.11
CA PRO A 295 -13.34 0.52 22.88
C PRO A 295 -13.91 1.57 21.93
N ILE A 296 -13.77 1.34 20.63
CA ILE A 296 -14.23 2.28 19.60
C ILE A 296 -15.75 2.51 19.67
N GLU A 297 -16.52 1.50 20.07
CA GLU A 297 -17.98 1.62 20.20
C GLU A 297 -18.37 2.64 21.28
N GLU A 298 -17.68 2.68 22.42
CA GLU A 298 -17.93 3.67 23.47
C GLU A 298 -17.59 5.10 23.02
N LEU A 299 -16.50 5.23 22.26
CA LEU A 299 -16.03 6.51 21.75
C LEU A 299 -16.99 7.09 20.70
N ARG A 300 -17.59 6.22 19.87
CA ARG A 300 -18.65 6.60 18.92
C ARG A 300 -19.92 7.07 19.63
N MET A 301 -20.35 6.38 20.70
CA MET A 301 -21.61 6.70 21.41
C MET A 301 -21.55 7.99 22.22
N LYS A 302 -20.38 8.38 22.74
CA LYS A 302 -20.22 9.61 23.55
C LYS A 302 -20.08 10.90 22.74
N GLY A 303 -20.30 10.85 21.41
CA GLY A 303 -20.63 11.97 20.55
C GLY A 303 -19.79 13.24 20.77
N MET A 304 -18.64 13.34 20.11
CA MET A 304 -18.02 14.64 19.82
C MET A 304 -18.21 14.96 18.33
N PRO A 305 -18.48 16.23 17.97
CA PRO A 305 -19.16 16.60 16.73
C PRO A 305 -18.43 16.12 15.47
N VAL A 306 -19.16 15.36 14.66
CA VAL A 306 -18.75 14.95 13.32
C VAL A 306 -18.74 16.18 12.42
N ALA A 307 -17.56 16.67 12.04
CA ALA A 307 -17.43 17.49 10.85
C ALA A 307 -17.55 16.54 9.65
N VAL A 308 -18.78 16.39 9.14
CA VAL A 308 -19.04 15.70 7.87
C VAL A 308 -18.39 16.56 6.77
N GLY A 309 -17.15 16.23 6.40
CA GLY A 309 -16.56 16.70 5.16
C GLY A 309 -17.16 15.90 4.00
N PRO A 310 -17.46 16.54 2.84
CA PRO A 310 -18.08 15.85 1.72
C PRO A 310 -17.22 14.67 1.27
N THR A 311 -17.89 13.53 1.14
CA THR A 311 -17.40 12.34 0.46
C THR A 311 -17.26 12.64 -1.03
N GLU A 312 -16.14 12.17 -1.59
CA GLU A 312 -15.76 12.19 -3.01
C GLU A 312 -15.33 13.53 -3.60
N GLU A 313 -14.02 13.67 -3.86
CA GLU A 313 -13.52 14.31 -5.09
C GLU A 313 -12.14 13.74 -5.47
N VAL A 314 -12.21 12.75 -6.35
CA VAL A 314 -11.32 12.47 -7.49
C VAL A 314 -10.02 13.29 -7.56
N GLU A 315 -8.86 12.61 -7.47
CA GLU A 315 -7.58 13.14 -7.94
C GLU A 315 -7.65 13.50 -9.44
N ARG A 316 -8.05 14.72 -9.75
CA ARG A 316 -7.68 15.38 -11.00
C ARG A 316 -6.42 16.18 -10.73
N ARG A 317 -5.29 15.65 -11.20
CA ARG A 317 -4.06 16.41 -11.41
C ARG A 317 -4.36 17.58 -12.35
N GLU A 318 -4.60 18.76 -11.81
CA GLU A 318 -4.43 19.99 -12.56
C GLU A 318 -2.94 20.23 -12.77
N VAL A 319 -2.52 20.10 -14.02
CA VAL A 319 -1.24 20.58 -14.53
C VAL A 319 -1.24 22.10 -14.37
N ALA A 320 -0.54 22.58 -13.34
CA ALA A 320 -0.27 24.00 -13.16
C ALA A 320 0.67 24.47 -14.28
N LEU A 321 0.15 25.33 -15.18
CA LEU A 321 0.95 26.13 -16.10
C LEU A 321 1.85 27.11 -15.30
N PRO A 322 3.12 27.29 -15.69
CA PRO A 322 4.02 28.19 -14.99
C PRO A 322 3.59 29.65 -15.18
N ARG A 323 3.41 30.36 -14.07
CA ARG A 323 3.26 31.82 -14.03
C ARG A 323 4.59 32.45 -14.47
N ASN A 324 4.61 33.05 -15.65
CA ASN A 324 5.65 33.98 -16.07
C ASN A 324 5.68 35.17 -15.10
N ARG A 325 6.72 35.25 -14.28
CA ARG A 325 7.12 36.50 -13.60
C ARG A 325 7.91 37.33 -14.61
N THR A 326 7.26 38.34 -15.18
CA THR A 326 7.97 39.46 -15.80
C THR A 326 8.60 40.30 -14.70
N SER A 327 9.92 40.13 -14.55
CA SER A 327 10.79 41.06 -13.86
C SER A 327 10.86 42.38 -14.64
N GLN A 328 10.42 43.48 -14.02
CA GLN A 328 10.86 44.82 -14.43
C GLN A 328 12.22 45.09 -13.77
N PRO A 329 13.23 45.58 -14.52
CA PRO A 329 14.49 45.99 -13.94
C PRO A 329 14.41 47.41 -13.39
N SER A 330 14.87 47.58 -12.15
CA SER A 330 15.18 48.85 -11.52
C SER A 330 16.30 49.56 -12.28
N GLN A 331 16.02 50.72 -12.87
CA GLN A 331 17.07 51.65 -13.28
C GLN A 331 17.38 52.59 -12.11
N ALA A 332 18.65 52.58 -11.71
CA ALA A 332 19.26 53.60 -10.87
C ALA A 332 20.19 54.46 -11.73
N SER A 333 20.04 55.78 -11.59
CA SER A 333 20.90 56.93 -11.96
C SER A 333 19.96 58.04 -12.48
N SER A 334 20.13 59.33 -12.24
CA SER A 334 21.06 60.16 -11.47
C SER A 334 20.53 61.59 -11.62
N SER A 335 21.01 62.50 -10.75
CA SER A 335 21.08 63.96 -10.96
C SER A 335 19.84 64.78 -10.61
N GLY A 336 20.05 65.75 -9.70
CA GLY A 336 19.10 66.76 -9.27
C GLY A 336 19.35 67.19 -7.84
#